data_AF-A0A3C0G3C3-F1
#
_entry.id   AF-A0A3C0G3C3-F1
#
_cell.length_a   1.000
_cell.length_b   1.000
_cell.length_c   1.000
_cell.angle_alpha   90.00
_cell.angle_beta   90.00
_cell.angle_gamma   90.00
#
_symmetry.space_group_name_H-M   'P 1'
#
loop_
_entity.id
_entity.type
_entity.pdbx_description
1 polymer ?
#
loop_
_entity_poly.entity_id
_entity_poly.type
_entity_poly.pdbx_seq_one_letter_code
_entity_poly.pdbx_strand_id
1 'polypeptide(L)'
;MFKSFIFSFIIIFFCFYPVQAQNEKQVSIEDNFTIEDFGFTEKGHFYTLELAKKMDYKSRYRVWGANLELLSTITNEDDIKRYEFEYPSDNGKSFIYKDRFDLAIGSSEPITFDDGEFESIDLYHQFLTDTKFIGIGKKIEGKELKFSWNNIIENKDILSLSYFMFAKDLKSGTIKVYPIVAPKECELKDNNTQVLYYNEDSVVMSFIKETSRTERSYIVATYSITGRKLKEVELNFSVDNPESEKFAIVNLENGGFDQTTTSDNSGFGNSLGKTDVDTHTFANDKSQGDIRYDAVEKSYYVYAGIKPKKGDSGILIQKYDKEGELVWRKNHIFSETSFHYINSYNRFLTFDVYQPFIGVSVYSTKGKNYCDFYVLDKNSGELKASKKYKNYNFFRKSKKFNGLSAEYKINSDGIKNLGIDRSIIYTSLYDAKFENYIQSLNAKGRFLIIGEYTDQGLNLVVSPESGDEITFKNFSLN
;
A
#
# COMPACT_ATOMS: atom_id res chain seq x y z
N MET A 1 -33.52 -51.46 28.88
CA MET A 1 -34.00 -50.22 28.22
C MET A 1 -33.32 -48.99 28.84
N PHE A 2 -31.98 -48.88 28.81
CA PHE A 2 -31.24 -47.68 29.26
C PHE A 2 -29.76 -47.88 28.89
N LYS A 3 -29.36 -47.62 27.63
CA LYS A 3 -27.94 -47.54 27.23
C LYS A 3 -27.65 -46.87 25.87
N SER A 4 -28.61 -46.15 25.29
CA SER A 4 -28.44 -45.51 23.96
C SER A 4 -28.71 -44.01 23.91
N PHE A 5 -28.74 -43.30 25.04
CA PHE A 5 -29.07 -41.86 25.04
C PHE A 5 -27.94 -40.90 25.44
N ILE A 6 -26.75 -41.39 25.76
CA ILE A 6 -25.64 -40.54 26.24
C ILE A 6 -24.58 -40.26 25.13
N PHE A 7 -24.67 -40.90 23.97
CA PHE A 7 -23.70 -40.70 22.89
C PHE A 7 -24.04 -39.57 21.90
N SER A 8 -25.26 -39.03 21.94
CA SER A 8 -25.68 -37.94 21.04
C SER A 8 -25.53 -36.54 21.63
N PHE A 9 -25.15 -36.40 22.90
CA PHE A 9 -24.98 -35.08 23.54
C PHE A 9 -23.52 -34.60 23.61
N ILE A 10 -22.55 -35.47 23.33
CA ILE A 10 -21.11 -35.13 23.35
C ILE A 10 -20.59 -34.71 21.96
N ILE A 11 -21.34 -34.99 20.88
CA ILE A 11 -20.93 -34.66 19.50
C ILE A 11 -21.42 -33.27 19.06
N ILE A 12 -22.35 -32.63 19.77
CA ILE A 12 -22.84 -31.26 19.44
C ILE A 12 -22.02 -30.16 20.14
N PHE A 13 -21.16 -30.49 21.11
CA PHE A 13 -20.32 -29.50 21.81
C PHE A 13 -18.97 -29.21 21.12
N PHE A 14 -18.63 -29.89 20.02
CA PHE A 14 -17.39 -29.64 19.26
C PHE A 14 -17.58 -28.72 18.04
N CYS A 15 -18.78 -28.17 17.80
CA CYS A 15 -19.04 -27.20 16.72
C CYS A 15 -18.99 -25.73 17.15
N PHE A 16 -18.61 -25.45 18.40
CA PHE A 16 -18.28 -24.09 18.84
C PHE A 16 -16.85 -24.10 19.38
N TYR A 17 -15.86 -24.29 18.51
CA TYR A 17 -14.55 -23.73 18.82
C TYR A 17 -14.75 -22.22 18.96
N PRO A 18 -14.56 -21.62 20.15
CA PRO A 18 -14.48 -20.17 20.21
C PRO A 18 -13.30 -19.80 19.33
N VAL A 19 -13.59 -19.00 18.31
CA VAL A 19 -12.58 -18.39 17.46
C VAL A 19 -11.51 -17.79 18.39
N GLN A 20 -10.28 -18.27 18.24
CA GLN A 20 -9.12 -17.96 19.10
C GLN A 20 -9.04 -16.47 19.40
N ALA A 21 -8.75 -16.13 20.66
CA ALA A 21 -8.55 -14.79 21.23
C ALA A 21 -8.45 -13.66 20.18
N GLN A 22 -9.60 -13.15 19.74
CA GLN A 22 -9.68 -11.99 18.87
C GLN A 22 -9.71 -10.76 19.76
N ASN A 23 -8.66 -9.94 19.73
CA ASN A 23 -8.77 -8.60 20.28
C ASN A 23 -9.75 -7.81 19.40
N GLU A 24 -10.83 -7.35 20.00
CA GLU A 24 -11.88 -6.56 19.34
C GLU A 24 -12.05 -5.23 20.09
N LYS A 25 -12.15 -4.15 19.33
CA LYS A 25 -12.48 -2.83 19.86
C LYS A 25 -13.53 -2.18 19.01
N GLN A 26 -14.67 -1.92 19.64
CA GLN A 26 -15.70 -1.07 19.07
C GLN A 26 -15.35 0.39 19.37
N VAL A 27 -15.37 1.21 18.34
CA VAL A 27 -15.29 2.67 18.43
C VAL A 27 -16.57 3.24 17.90
N SER A 28 -17.36 3.82 18.80
CA SER A 28 -18.53 4.62 18.44
C SER A 28 -18.05 5.95 17.88
N ILE A 29 -18.52 6.29 16.69
CA ILE A 29 -18.32 7.63 16.13
C ILE A 29 -19.31 8.54 16.85
N GLU A 30 -18.79 9.59 17.49
CA GLU A 30 -19.64 10.58 18.12
C GLU A 30 -20.50 11.29 17.06
N ASP A 31 -21.77 11.57 17.38
CA ASP A 31 -22.73 12.15 16.42
C ASP A 31 -22.24 13.44 15.75
N ASN A 32 -21.37 14.20 16.42
CA ASN A 32 -20.82 15.46 15.94
C ASN A 32 -19.65 15.29 14.96
N PHE A 33 -19.26 14.06 14.61
CA PHE A 33 -18.14 13.79 13.71
C PHE A 33 -18.55 12.87 12.56
N THR A 34 -17.83 13.03 11.44
CA THR A 34 -17.87 12.11 10.29
C THR A 34 -16.46 11.59 10.08
N ILE A 35 -16.30 10.29 9.81
CA ILE A 35 -15.00 9.75 9.40
C ILE A 35 -14.77 10.07 7.92
N GLU A 36 -13.71 10.82 7.66
CA GLU A 36 -13.28 11.28 6.35
C GLU A 36 -12.26 10.30 5.74
N ASP A 37 -11.36 9.75 6.56
CA ASP A 37 -10.45 8.68 6.17
C ASP A 37 -10.08 7.79 7.37
N PHE A 38 -9.58 6.59 7.10
CA PHE A 38 -9.12 5.65 8.12
C PHE A 38 -8.21 4.60 7.50
N GLY A 39 -7.40 3.94 8.32
CA GLY A 39 -6.51 2.89 7.84
C GLY A 39 -5.59 2.37 8.94
N PHE A 40 -4.54 1.68 8.51
CA PHE A 40 -3.50 1.17 9.40
C PHE A 40 -2.14 1.78 9.05
N THR A 41 -1.29 1.93 10.06
CA THR A 41 0.13 2.28 9.90
C THR A 41 0.96 1.04 9.60
N GLU A 42 2.24 1.21 9.25
CA GLU A 42 3.18 0.09 9.03
C GLU A 42 3.33 -0.84 10.25
N LYS A 43 3.16 -0.31 11.48
CA LYS A 43 3.15 -1.12 12.71
C LYS A 43 1.77 -1.68 13.05
N GLY A 44 0.80 -1.56 12.15
CA GLY A 44 -0.56 -2.03 12.37
C GLY A 44 -1.37 -1.18 13.34
N HIS A 45 -0.94 0.04 13.66
CA HIS A 45 -1.77 0.94 14.47
C HIS A 45 -2.93 1.43 13.63
N PHE A 46 -4.11 1.49 14.21
CA PHE A 46 -5.29 1.94 13.52
C PHE A 46 -5.42 3.46 13.64
N TYR A 47 -5.80 4.15 12.56
CA TYR A 47 -6.07 5.59 12.60
C TYR A 47 -7.42 5.96 11.98
N THR A 48 -8.01 7.06 12.48
CA THR A 48 -9.13 7.77 11.84
C THR A 48 -8.79 9.23 11.65
N LEU A 49 -9.26 9.80 10.55
CA LEU A 49 -9.40 11.22 10.30
C LEU A 49 -10.88 11.57 10.39
N GLU A 50 -11.24 12.44 11.32
CA GLU A 50 -12.62 12.77 11.67
C GLU A 50 -12.88 14.26 11.51
N LEU A 51 -13.87 14.58 10.68
CA LEU A 51 -14.33 15.94 10.44
C LEU A 51 -15.47 16.29 11.39
N ALA A 52 -15.38 17.48 11.98
CA ALA A 52 -16.45 18.04 12.79
C ALA A 52 -17.68 18.41 11.94
N LYS A 53 -18.88 18.03 12.38
CA LYS A 53 -20.15 18.42 11.74
C LYS A 53 -20.70 19.77 12.21
N LYS A 54 -20.23 20.26 13.36
CA LYS A 54 -20.71 21.49 14.02
C LYS A 54 -19.55 22.47 14.19
N MET A 55 -19.81 23.76 14.03
CA MET A 55 -18.80 24.84 14.08
C MET A 55 -18.00 24.89 15.38
N ASP A 56 -18.54 24.38 16.49
CA ASP A 56 -17.87 24.40 17.80
C ASP A 56 -16.87 23.25 18.02
N TYR A 57 -16.77 22.31 17.07
CA TYR A 57 -15.88 21.14 17.15
C TYR A 57 -14.72 21.30 16.17
N LYS A 58 -13.53 20.86 16.60
CA LYS A 58 -12.33 20.79 15.75
C LYS A 58 -12.20 19.41 15.13
N SER A 59 -11.75 19.35 13.88
CA SER A 59 -11.38 18.10 13.23
C SER A 59 -10.27 17.38 14.01
N ARG A 60 -10.32 16.05 14.04
CA ARG A 60 -9.41 15.23 14.84
C ARG A 60 -8.88 14.03 14.08
N TYR A 61 -7.62 13.73 14.34
CA TYR A 61 -6.97 12.51 13.91
C TYR A 61 -6.68 11.66 15.14
N ARG A 62 -7.17 10.42 15.18
CA ARG A 62 -7.03 9.53 16.34
C ARG A 62 -6.27 8.27 15.95
N VAL A 63 -5.45 7.77 16.87
CA VAL A 63 -4.67 6.54 16.66
C VAL A 63 -4.83 5.60 17.83
N TRP A 64 -5.06 4.34 17.51
CA TRP A 64 -5.12 3.22 18.43
C TRP A 64 -3.99 2.24 18.15
N GLY A 65 -3.37 1.74 19.22
CA GLY A 65 -2.27 0.78 19.11
C GLY A 65 -2.77 -0.58 18.63
N ALA A 66 -1.83 -1.51 18.39
CA ALA A 66 -2.17 -2.89 18.04
C ALA A 66 -3.00 -3.61 19.13
N ASN A 67 -2.86 -3.18 20.39
CA ASN A 67 -3.71 -3.61 21.52
C ASN A 67 -5.09 -2.93 21.55
N LEU A 68 -5.39 -2.07 20.58
CA LEU A 68 -6.62 -1.31 20.43
C LEU A 68 -6.89 -0.27 21.54
N GLU A 69 -5.86 0.11 22.29
CA GLU A 69 -5.89 1.26 23.20
C GLU A 69 -5.62 2.56 22.44
N LEU A 70 -6.33 3.64 22.81
CA LEU A 70 -6.10 4.95 22.20
C LEU A 70 -4.70 5.45 22.58
N LEU A 71 -3.84 5.61 21.59
CA LEU A 71 -2.48 6.10 21.76
C LEU A 71 -2.40 7.62 21.68
N SER A 72 -3.20 8.22 20.81
CA SER A 72 -3.09 9.63 20.51
C SER A 72 -4.36 10.23 19.91
N THR A 73 -4.55 11.53 20.14
CA THR A 73 -5.55 12.36 19.47
C THR A 73 -4.89 13.68 19.11
N ILE A 74 -4.89 14.00 17.82
CA ILE A 74 -4.40 15.25 17.26
C ILE A 74 -5.63 16.06 16.86
N THR A 75 -5.82 17.22 17.48
CA THR A 75 -6.87 18.17 17.07
C THR A 75 -6.22 19.26 16.26
N ASN A 76 -6.62 19.42 15.00
CA ASN A 76 -6.16 20.53 14.17
C ASN A 76 -7.23 21.62 14.15
N GLU A 77 -6.84 22.89 14.10
CA GLU A 77 -7.79 24.01 14.00
C GLU A 77 -8.46 24.03 12.62
N ASP A 78 -7.73 23.63 11.59
CA ASP A 78 -8.21 23.53 10.23
C ASP A 78 -8.76 22.14 9.91
N ASP A 79 -9.84 22.11 9.14
CA ASP A 79 -10.44 20.89 8.63
C ASP A 79 -9.55 20.25 7.55
N ILE A 80 -8.72 19.28 7.95
CA ILE A 80 -7.92 18.49 7.02
C ILE A 80 -8.86 17.54 6.29
N LYS A 81 -9.05 17.78 5.00
CA LYS A 81 -9.85 16.91 4.15
C LYS A 81 -9.04 15.71 3.68
N ARG A 82 -9.73 14.67 3.24
CA ARG A 82 -9.08 13.45 2.77
C ARG A 82 -8.02 13.68 1.70
N TYR A 83 -8.29 14.58 0.74
CA TYR A 83 -7.37 14.83 -0.36
C TYR A 83 -6.12 15.60 0.08
N GLU A 84 -6.10 16.16 1.28
CA GLU A 84 -4.93 16.83 1.86
C GLU A 84 -4.07 15.83 2.63
N PHE A 85 -4.67 14.80 3.23
CA PHE A 85 -3.94 13.74 3.92
C PHE A 85 -3.04 12.93 2.97
N GLU A 86 -1.76 12.79 3.33
CA GLU A 86 -0.78 12.02 2.55
C GLU A 86 -0.52 10.66 3.20
N TYR A 87 0.10 10.62 4.39
CA TYR A 87 0.38 9.38 5.11
C TYR A 87 0.74 9.58 6.60
N PRO A 88 0.44 8.59 7.47
CA PRO A 88 0.86 8.59 8.87
C PRO A 88 2.30 8.10 9.06
N SER A 89 2.92 8.39 10.21
CA SER A 89 4.15 7.72 10.67
C SER A 89 3.90 6.26 11.06
N ASP A 90 4.97 5.48 11.26
CA ASP A 90 4.89 4.06 11.61
C ASP A 90 4.02 3.79 12.84
N ASN A 91 4.11 4.64 13.88
CA ASN A 91 3.27 4.56 15.07
C ASN A 91 1.98 5.40 15.00
N GLY A 92 1.81 6.20 13.94
CA GLY A 92 0.66 7.06 13.70
C GLY A 92 0.59 8.32 14.58
N LYS A 93 1.50 8.57 15.52
CA LYS A 93 1.43 9.77 16.38
C LYS A 93 1.69 11.09 15.65
N SER A 94 2.03 10.99 14.37
CA SER A 94 2.20 12.09 13.43
C SER A 94 1.74 11.65 12.03
N PHE A 95 1.39 12.62 11.19
CA PHE A 95 1.04 12.39 9.79
C PHE A 95 1.40 13.60 8.93
N ILE A 96 1.64 13.36 7.64
CA ILE A 96 1.84 14.41 6.64
C ILE A 96 0.52 14.72 5.93
N TYR A 97 0.30 16.00 5.68
CA TYR A 97 -0.79 16.50 4.84
C TYR A 97 -0.32 17.69 3.99
N LYS A 98 -1.06 18.00 2.92
CA LYS A 98 -0.85 19.18 2.06
C LYS A 98 -1.77 20.32 2.50
N ASP A 99 -1.20 21.44 2.97
CA ASP A 99 -1.94 22.66 3.27
C ASP A 99 -1.78 23.66 2.12
N ARG A 100 -2.87 23.85 1.36
CA ARG A 100 -3.03 24.76 0.19
C ARG A 100 -2.02 24.56 -0.95
N PHE A 101 -0.70 24.57 -0.67
CA PHE A 101 0.40 24.24 -1.59
C PHE A 101 1.64 23.65 -0.90
N ASP A 102 1.68 23.58 0.44
CA ASP A 102 2.86 23.18 1.20
C ASP A 102 2.65 21.87 1.98
N LEU A 103 3.75 21.17 2.25
CA LEU A 103 3.75 19.99 3.13
C LEU A 103 3.74 20.42 4.59
N ALA A 104 2.79 19.90 5.35
CA ALA A 104 2.67 20.12 6.78
C ALA A 104 2.62 18.78 7.54
N ILE A 105 2.94 18.82 8.84
CA ILE A 105 2.90 17.65 9.72
C ILE A 105 1.92 17.90 10.85
N GLY A 106 0.86 17.09 10.91
CA GLY A 106 0.01 17.00 12.09
C GLY A 106 0.68 16.10 13.12
N SER A 107 0.77 16.53 14.38
CA SER A 107 1.40 15.75 15.44
C SER A 107 0.74 15.96 16.80
N SER A 108 0.82 14.94 17.63
CA SER A 108 0.36 14.99 19.02
C SER A 108 1.34 15.64 19.97
N GLU A 109 2.59 15.74 19.55
CA GLU A 109 3.62 16.54 20.21
C GLU A 109 3.94 17.76 19.34
N PRO A 110 4.33 18.92 19.92
CA PRO A 110 4.74 20.07 19.15
C PRO A 110 5.90 19.72 18.21
N ILE A 111 5.68 19.85 16.90
CA ILE A 111 6.71 19.70 15.86
C ILE A 111 6.88 21.05 15.19
N THR A 112 8.13 21.48 15.02
CA THR A 112 8.46 22.66 14.24
C THR A 112 8.61 22.27 12.78
N PHE A 113 7.66 22.68 11.94
CA PHE A 113 7.78 22.63 10.48
C PHE A 113 7.45 24.02 9.96
N ASP A 114 8.33 24.61 9.18
CA ASP A 114 8.12 25.95 8.67
C ASP A 114 7.55 25.90 7.25
N ASP A 115 6.66 26.84 6.94
CA ASP A 115 6.11 26.99 5.59
C ASP A 115 7.24 27.23 4.59
N GLY A 116 7.17 26.53 3.46
CA GLY A 116 8.12 26.68 2.36
C GLY A 116 9.55 26.15 2.61
N GLU A 117 9.78 25.39 3.69
CA GLU A 117 11.09 24.86 4.12
C GLU A 117 11.84 24.04 3.04
N PHE A 118 11.11 23.55 2.02
CA PHE A 118 11.66 22.73 0.92
C PHE A 118 11.40 23.28 -0.50
N GLU A 119 10.86 24.50 -0.68
CA GLU A 119 10.52 25.08 -2.00
C GLU A 119 11.69 25.20 -3.01
N SER A 120 12.91 25.11 -2.49
CA SER A 120 14.17 25.28 -3.21
C SER A 120 14.83 23.94 -3.55
N ILE A 121 14.15 22.83 -3.25
CA ILE A 121 14.63 21.47 -3.37
C ILE A 121 13.65 20.68 -4.22
N ASP A 122 14.18 19.96 -5.19
CA ASP A 122 13.47 18.96 -5.96
C ASP A 122 13.51 17.67 -5.13
N LEU A 123 12.44 17.44 -4.36
CA LEU A 123 12.29 16.25 -3.51
C LEU A 123 11.82 15.08 -4.35
N TYR A 124 12.64 14.03 -4.40
CA TYR A 124 12.34 12.82 -5.16
C TYR A 124 11.64 11.76 -4.32
N HIS A 125 12.11 11.59 -3.09
CA HIS A 125 11.54 10.66 -2.15
C HIS A 125 11.43 11.30 -0.79
N GLN A 126 10.30 11.06 -0.12
CA GLN A 126 10.04 11.55 1.22
C GLN A 126 9.33 10.47 2.03
N PHE A 127 9.71 10.35 3.29
CA PHE A 127 9.09 9.42 4.21
C PHE A 127 9.17 9.91 5.65
N LEU A 128 8.20 9.48 6.46
CA LEU A 128 8.03 9.88 7.84
C LEU A 128 8.20 8.66 8.73
N THR A 129 9.17 8.73 9.63
CA THR A 129 9.36 7.75 10.71
C THR A 129 8.75 8.30 12.01
N ASP A 130 8.88 7.55 13.10
CA ASP A 130 8.36 7.98 14.41
C ASP A 130 9.06 9.25 14.92
N THR A 131 10.34 9.42 14.57
CA THR A 131 11.19 10.50 15.11
C THR A 131 11.77 11.42 14.06
N LYS A 132 11.72 11.05 12.77
CA LYS A 132 12.35 11.83 11.70
C LYS A 132 11.47 11.96 10.46
N PHE A 133 11.52 13.13 9.86
CA PHE A 133 11.15 13.33 8.46
C PHE A 133 12.40 13.23 7.58
N ILE A 134 12.38 12.36 6.57
CA ILE A 134 13.54 12.09 5.72
C ILE A 134 13.17 12.41 4.29
N GLY A 135 14.04 13.13 3.61
CA GLY A 135 13.90 13.42 2.19
C GLY A 135 15.19 13.17 1.42
N ILE A 136 15.03 12.73 0.18
CA ILE A 136 16.08 12.52 -0.80
C ILE A 136 15.75 13.40 -2.00
N GLY A 137 16.70 14.24 -2.40
CA GLY A 137 16.45 15.20 -3.47
C GLY A 137 17.71 15.90 -3.95
N LYS A 138 17.51 16.96 -4.72
CA LYS A 138 18.57 17.87 -5.14
C LYS A 138 18.15 19.32 -5.05
N LYS A 139 19.13 20.22 -4.98
CA LYS A 139 18.85 21.66 -5.07
C LYS A 139 18.30 22.01 -6.46
N ILE A 140 17.28 22.87 -6.50
CA ILE A 140 16.77 23.44 -7.76
C ILE A 140 17.80 24.44 -8.30
N GLU A 141 18.21 24.25 -9.55
CA GLU A 141 19.19 25.13 -10.21
C GLU A 141 18.67 26.58 -10.27
N GLY A 142 19.54 27.54 -9.94
CA GLY A 142 19.20 28.97 -9.93
C GLY A 142 18.33 29.43 -8.75
N LYS A 143 17.88 28.54 -7.86
CA LYS A 143 17.20 28.91 -6.61
C LYS A 143 18.16 28.99 -5.44
N GLU A 144 18.03 30.03 -4.63
CA GLU A 144 18.67 30.09 -3.33
C GLU A 144 17.98 29.12 -2.37
N LEU A 145 18.76 28.39 -1.56
CA LEU A 145 18.21 27.45 -0.59
C LEU A 145 17.63 28.24 0.58
N LYS A 146 16.30 28.26 0.65
CA LYS A 146 15.55 28.91 1.72
C LYS A 146 15.10 27.87 2.75
N PHE A 147 16.04 27.09 3.30
CA PHE A 147 15.67 26.41 4.53
C PHE A 147 15.39 27.49 5.57
N SER A 148 14.24 27.38 6.24
CA SER A 148 13.75 28.42 7.15
C SER A 148 14.78 28.83 8.20
N TRP A 149 14.69 30.08 8.66
CA TRP A 149 15.63 30.70 9.60
C TRP A 149 15.56 30.10 11.02
N ASN A 150 14.57 29.25 11.31
CA ASN A 150 14.34 28.69 12.64
C ASN A 150 15.00 27.32 12.85
N ASN A 151 15.37 26.62 11.77
CA ASN A 151 15.96 25.29 11.87
C ASN A 151 17.48 25.35 11.97
N ILE A 152 18.05 24.59 12.92
CA ILE A 152 19.49 24.32 12.96
C ILE A 152 19.78 23.32 11.84
N ILE A 153 20.61 23.71 10.88
CA ILE A 153 21.02 22.81 9.79
C ILE A 153 22.50 22.51 9.91
N GLU A 154 22.80 21.23 10.02
CA GLU A 154 24.16 20.71 10.05
C GLU A 154 24.59 20.27 8.64
N ASN A 155 25.87 20.48 8.31
CA ASN A 155 26.48 20.13 7.02
C ASN A 155 25.82 20.81 5.80
N LYS A 156 25.47 22.11 5.92
CA LYS A 156 24.82 22.90 4.86
C LYS A 156 25.58 22.89 3.52
N ASP A 157 26.90 22.76 3.56
CA ASP A 157 27.77 22.70 2.38
C ASP A 157 27.44 21.54 1.44
N ILE A 158 26.89 20.45 1.97
CA ILE A 158 26.48 19.25 1.22
C ILE A 158 25.28 19.53 0.30
N LEU A 159 24.49 20.56 0.59
CA LEU A 159 23.35 20.96 -0.25
C LEU A 159 23.76 21.47 -1.64
N SER A 160 25.05 21.73 -1.84
CA SER A 160 25.65 22.05 -3.14
C SER A 160 25.94 20.83 -4.02
N LEU A 161 25.84 19.61 -3.48
CA LEU A 161 26.07 18.37 -4.22
C LEU A 161 24.88 18.04 -5.16
N SER A 162 25.14 17.17 -6.13
CA SER A 162 24.16 16.75 -7.14
C SER A 162 22.91 16.10 -6.53
N TYR A 163 23.07 15.34 -5.45
CA TYR A 163 21.99 14.74 -4.67
C TYR A 163 22.37 14.71 -3.19
N PHE A 164 21.38 14.85 -2.31
CA PHE A 164 21.56 14.73 -0.87
C PHE A 164 20.36 14.04 -0.23
N MET A 165 20.63 13.46 0.93
CA MET A 165 19.62 12.99 1.87
C MET A 165 19.62 13.96 3.06
N PHE A 166 18.45 14.37 3.53
CA PHE A 166 18.34 15.06 4.81
C PHE A 166 17.46 14.27 5.77
N ALA A 167 17.78 14.36 7.04
CA ALA A 167 16.97 13.85 8.13
C ALA A 167 16.67 15.01 9.08
N LYS A 168 15.39 15.35 9.21
CA LYS A 168 14.88 16.31 10.18
C LYS A 168 14.41 15.57 11.41
N ASP A 169 15.03 15.83 12.55
CA ASP A 169 14.54 15.37 13.83
C ASP A 169 13.26 16.13 14.19
N LEU A 170 12.16 15.39 14.41
CA LEU A 170 10.85 15.98 14.64
C LEU A 170 10.75 16.73 15.97
N LYS A 171 11.57 16.34 16.96
CA LYS A 171 11.54 16.92 18.31
C LYS A 171 12.38 18.19 18.40
N SER A 172 13.57 18.19 17.83
CA SER A 172 14.48 19.33 17.89
C SER A 172 14.35 20.28 16.70
N GLY A 173 13.68 19.87 15.62
CA GLY A 173 13.65 20.59 14.34
C GLY A 173 15.00 20.62 13.61
N THR A 174 16.04 19.96 14.16
CA THR A 174 17.38 19.97 13.57
C THR A 174 17.39 19.17 12.28
N ILE A 175 17.87 19.77 11.21
CA ILE A 175 18.04 19.14 9.90
C ILE A 175 19.51 18.77 9.74
N LYS A 176 19.79 17.49 9.52
CA LYS A 176 21.13 17.04 9.16
C LYS A 176 21.14 16.63 7.70
N VAL A 177 22.08 17.18 6.95
CA VAL A 177 22.24 16.89 5.52
C VAL A 177 23.41 15.93 5.34
N TYR A 178 23.24 14.98 4.43
CA TYR A 178 24.17 13.92 4.14
C TYR A 178 24.35 13.73 2.63
N PRO A 179 25.57 13.40 2.19
CA PRO A 179 25.80 13.08 0.80
C PRO A 179 25.18 11.71 0.53
N ILE A 180 24.49 11.57 -0.59
CA ILE A 180 24.04 10.27 -1.08
C ILE A 180 24.54 10.08 -2.51
N VAL A 181 25.06 8.89 -2.77
CA VAL A 181 25.63 8.53 -4.06
C VAL A 181 24.81 7.38 -4.63
N ALA A 182 24.26 7.57 -5.82
CA ALA A 182 23.59 6.53 -6.57
C ALA A 182 24.57 5.38 -6.86
N PRO A 183 24.10 4.13 -7.04
CA PRO A 183 24.94 3.07 -7.58
C PRO A 183 25.57 3.44 -8.92
N LYS A 184 26.67 2.77 -9.28
CA LYS A 184 27.33 3.00 -10.57
C LYS A 184 26.33 2.77 -11.71
N GLU A 185 26.36 3.63 -12.73
CA GLU A 185 25.46 3.56 -13.91
C GLU A 185 23.97 3.75 -13.58
N CYS A 186 23.63 4.22 -12.37
CA CYS A 186 22.26 4.51 -11.95
C CYS A 186 22.06 6.01 -11.69
N GLU A 187 20.80 6.47 -11.77
CA GLU A 187 20.40 7.83 -11.42
C GLU A 187 19.44 7.82 -10.21
N LEU A 188 19.56 8.83 -9.32
CA LEU A 188 18.62 9.10 -8.23
C LEU A 188 17.51 10.04 -8.74
N LYS A 189 16.45 9.47 -9.32
CA LYS A 189 15.34 10.25 -9.89
C LYS A 189 14.06 9.42 -9.79
N ASP A 190 12.92 10.05 -9.51
CA ASP A 190 11.59 9.43 -9.30
C ASP A 190 11.19 8.35 -10.31
N ASN A 191 11.72 8.53 -11.50
CA ASN A 191 11.37 7.77 -12.68
C ASN A 191 12.25 6.53 -12.89
N ASN A 192 13.37 6.40 -12.17
CA ASN A 192 14.34 5.30 -12.26
C ASN A 192 14.69 4.72 -10.88
N THR A 193 14.10 5.25 -9.81
CA THR A 193 14.37 4.89 -8.43
C THR A 193 13.07 4.67 -7.67
N GLN A 194 13.02 3.63 -6.83
CA GLN A 194 11.87 3.34 -5.98
C GLN A 194 12.35 3.04 -4.56
N VAL A 195 11.70 3.65 -3.57
CA VAL A 195 11.85 3.25 -2.16
C VAL A 195 11.02 2.00 -1.94
N LEU A 196 11.67 0.89 -1.60
CA LEU A 196 11.01 -0.40 -1.36
C LEU A 196 10.63 -0.58 0.11
N TYR A 197 11.41 0.01 1.02
CA TYR A 197 11.21 -0.06 2.45
C TYR A 197 12.04 1.00 3.17
N TYR A 198 11.58 1.47 4.32
CA TYR A 198 12.34 2.34 5.20
C TYR A 198 12.01 2.08 6.66
N ASN A 199 12.91 2.48 7.55
CA ASN A 199 12.71 2.57 8.98
C ASN A 199 13.62 3.66 9.57
N GLU A 200 13.69 3.73 10.90
CA GLU A 200 14.50 4.71 11.64
C GLU A 200 16.01 4.67 11.35
N ASP A 201 16.52 3.54 10.85
CA ASP A 201 17.95 3.29 10.69
C ASP A 201 18.37 3.27 9.21
N SER A 202 17.48 2.86 8.32
CA SER A 202 17.83 2.55 6.93
C SER A 202 16.69 2.71 5.94
N VAL A 203 17.07 2.87 4.68
CA VAL A 203 16.18 2.87 3.52
C VAL A 203 16.70 1.87 2.48
N VAL A 204 15.80 1.06 1.93
CA VAL A 204 16.06 0.12 0.84
C VAL A 204 15.49 0.72 -0.44
N MET A 205 16.34 0.91 -1.43
CA MET A 205 15.99 1.54 -2.70
C MET A 205 16.38 0.65 -3.87
N SER A 206 15.51 0.53 -4.86
CA SER A 206 15.84 -0.08 -6.15
C SER A 206 16.10 1.00 -7.20
N PHE A 207 17.06 0.70 -8.08
CA PHE A 207 17.47 1.52 -9.19
C PHE A 207 17.37 0.71 -10.47
N ILE A 208 16.68 1.23 -11.48
CA ILE A 208 16.63 0.59 -12.79
C ILE A 208 17.97 0.85 -13.48
N LYS A 209 18.71 -0.21 -13.78
CA LYS A 209 20.01 -0.14 -14.48
C LYS A 209 19.84 -0.34 -15.99
N GLU A 210 19.16 -1.42 -16.39
CA GLU A 210 18.88 -1.73 -17.78
C GLU A 210 17.42 -2.14 -17.95
N THR A 211 16.79 -1.72 -19.05
CA THR A 211 15.40 -2.11 -19.35
C THR A 211 15.23 -2.45 -20.82
N SER A 212 14.61 -3.61 -21.07
CA SER A 212 14.06 -4.00 -22.36
C SER A 212 12.66 -4.58 -22.17
N ARG A 213 12.05 -5.06 -23.25
CA ARG A 213 10.73 -5.72 -23.19
C ARG A 213 10.79 -7.15 -22.65
N THR A 214 11.99 -7.70 -22.47
CA THR A 214 12.23 -9.11 -22.15
C THR A 214 13.22 -9.32 -21.02
N GLU A 215 13.99 -8.29 -20.67
CA GLU A 215 15.06 -8.31 -19.67
C GLU A 215 15.09 -6.99 -18.92
N ARG A 216 15.34 -7.05 -17.61
CA ARG A 216 15.58 -5.86 -16.80
C ARG A 216 16.54 -6.21 -15.66
N SER A 217 17.32 -5.21 -15.27
CA SER A 217 18.25 -5.31 -14.15
C SER A 217 17.96 -4.19 -13.16
N TYR A 218 17.91 -4.56 -11.88
CA TYR A 218 17.84 -3.63 -10.76
C TYR A 218 19.15 -3.66 -9.99
N ILE A 219 19.64 -2.49 -9.59
CA ILE A 219 20.53 -2.41 -8.43
C ILE A 219 19.67 -2.09 -7.21
N VAL A 220 19.70 -2.95 -6.21
CA VAL A 220 19.05 -2.67 -4.92
C VAL A 220 20.12 -2.28 -3.92
N ALA A 221 20.01 -1.08 -3.38
CA ALA A 221 20.94 -0.55 -2.40
C ALA A 221 20.22 -0.24 -1.08
N THR A 222 20.88 -0.56 0.02
CA THR A 222 20.46 -0.16 1.37
C THR A 222 21.34 0.97 1.82
N TYR A 223 20.75 2.09 2.22
CA TYR A 223 21.44 3.23 2.80
C TYR A 223 21.04 3.36 4.26
N SER A 224 21.96 3.79 5.12
CA SER A 224 21.59 4.34 6.43
C SER A 224 20.89 5.68 6.24
N ILE A 225 20.13 6.13 7.25
CA ILE A 225 19.55 7.49 7.26
C ILE A 225 20.58 8.64 7.22
N THR A 226 21.87 8.35 7.34
CA THR A 226 22.97 9.31 7.14
C THR A 226 23.56 9.26 5.72
N GLY A 227 22.84 8.73 4.73
CA GLY A 227 23.27 8.63 3.33
C GLY A 227 24.38 7.61 3.03
N ARG A 228 24.96 6.95 4.04
CA ARG A 228 25.99 5.92 3.84
C ARG A 228 25.39 4.65 3.24
N LYS A 229 25.90 4.21 2.09
CA LYS A 229 25.56 2.91 1.49
C LYS A 229 26.05 1.76 2.38
N LEU A 230 25.14 0.89 2.81
CA LEU A 230 25.39 -0.26 3.68
C LEU A 230 25.51 -1.56 2.89
N LYS A 231 24.67 -1.73 1.86
CA LYS A 231 24.62 -2.91 1.00
C LYS A 231 24.22 -2.53 -0.41
N GLU A 232 24.66 -3.31 -1.38
CA GLU A 232 24.26 -3.23 -2.78
C GLU A 232 24.19 -4.65 -3.34
N VAL A 233 23.13 -4.95 -4.09
CA VAL A 233 22.92 -6.22 -4.79
C VAL A 233 22.38 -5.93 -6.19
N GLU A 234 22.75 -6.73 -7.17
CA GLU A 234 22.23 -6.64 -8.54
C GLU A 234 21.25 -7.79 -8.78
N LEU A 235 20.03 -7.46 -9.20
CA LEU A 235 18.97 -8.41 -9.50
C LEU A 235 18.72 -8.40 -11.00
N ASN A 236 19.13 -9.48 -11.66
CA ASN A 236 18.90 -9.68 -13.09
C ASN A 236 17.69 -10.58 -13.30
N PHE A 237 16.79 -10.19 -14.20
CA PHE A 237 15.66 -11.01 -14.56
C PHE A 237 15.27 -10.85 -16.03
N SER A 238 14.78 -11.96 -16.57
CA SER A 238 14.35 -12.09 -17.95
C SER A 238 13.09 -12.95 -18.04
N VAL A 239 12.34 -12.82 -19.13
CA VAL A 239 11.28 -13.78 -19.49
C VAL A 239 11.89 -15.14 -19.87
N ASP A 240 11.11 -16.22 -19.90
CA ASP A 240 11.62 -17.56 -20.25
C ASP A 240 11.91 -17.65 -21.76
N ASN A 241 11.04 -17.05 -22.59
CA ASN A 241 11.12 -17.13 -24.05
C ASN A 241 11.05 -15.74 -24.71
N PRO A 242 12.17 -14.99 -24.81
CA PRO A 242 12.20 -13.61 -25.31
C PRO A 242 11.58 -13.38 -26.71
N GLU A 243 11.54 -14.41 -27.54
CA GLU A 243 10.91 -14.35 -28.88
C GLU A 243 9.38 -14.29 -28.85
N SER A 244 8.76 -14.79 -27.77
CA SER A 244 7.30 -14.99 -27.67
C SER A 244 6.65 -14.43 -26.40
N GLU A 245 7.47 -14.06 -25.42
CA GLU A 245 7.08 -13.50 -24.14
C GLU A 245 7.63 -12.07 -24.00
N LYS A 246 6.90 -11.24 -23.26
CA LYS A 246 7.33 -9.88 -22.91
C LYS A 246 6.91 -9.60 -21.48
N PHE A 247 7.59 -8.65 -20.86
CA PHE A 247 7.10 -8.08 -19.61
C PHE A 247 5.69 -7.52 -19.79
N ALA A 248 4.86 -7.79 -18.79
CA ALA A 248 3.50 -7.32 -18.75
C ALA A 248 3.56 -5.86 -18.33
N ILE A 249 2.89 -5.02 -19.09
CA ILE A 249 2.60 -3.66 -18.65
C ILE A 249 1.43 -3.82 -17.70
N VAL A 250 1.65 -3.51 -16.42
CA VAL A 250 0.53 -3.09 -15.58
C VAL A 250 0.11 -1.79 -16.24
N ASN A 251 -0.98 -1.81 -17.00
CA ASN A 251 -1.44 -0.65 -17.74
C ASN A 251 -2.66 -0.15 -16.99
N LEU A 252 -2.52 0.97 -16.31
CA LEU A 252 -3.66 1.81 -16.00
C LEU A 252 -3.76 2.78 -17.17
N GLU A 253 -4.92 2.88 -17.82
CA GLU A 253 -5.12 3.84 -18.91
C GLU A 253 -4.59 5.23 -18.52
N ASN A 254 -3.93 5.92 -19.45
CA ASN A 254 -3.96 7.39 -19.46
C ASN A 254 -5.43 7.79 -19.58
N GLY A 255 -6.08 8.04 -18.44
CA GLY A 255 -7.48 8.40 -18.36
C GLY A 255 -8.43 7.37 -17.71
N GLY A 256 -7.94 6.21 -17.27
CA GLY A 256 -8.79 5.13 -16.71
C GLY A 256 -9.48 5.45 -15.39
N PHE A 257 -9.06 6.55 -14.77
CA PHE A 257 -9.81 7.22 -13.71
C PHE A 257 -10.09 8.70 -14.00
N ASP A 258 -9.48 9.31 -15.04
CA ASP A 258 -9.82 10.70 -15.42
C ASP A 258 -11.22 10.80 -16.01
N GLN A 259 -11.81 9.70 -16.48
CA GLN A 259 -13.17 9.66 -17.02
C GLN A 259 -14.20 8.92 -16.17
N THR A 260 -13.90 8.61 -14.90
CA THR A 260 -14.99 8.60 -13.93
C THR A 260 -15.24 10.04 -13.53
N THR A 261 -16.15 10.67 -14.27
CA THR A 261 -16.99 11.71 -13.69
C THR A 261 -17.71 11.08 -12.51
N THR A 262 -17.13 11.14 -11.31
CA THR A 262 -17.97 11.37 -10.14
C THR A 262 -18.53 12.76 -10.39
N SER A 263 -19.75 12.80 -10.89
CA SER A 263 -20.57 14.00 -10.88
C SER A 263 -20.81 14.35 -9.41
N ASP A 264 -19.80 14.91 -8.75
CA ASP A 264 -20.00 15.69 -7.55
C ASP A 264 -20.64 17.00 -8.04
N ASN A 265 -21.92 17.11 -7.76
CA ASN A 265 -22.74 18.30 -7.97
C ASN A 265 -22.30 19.44 -7.03
N SER A 266 -21.03 19.82 -7.07
CA SER A 266 -20.54 21.07 -6.50
C SER A 266 -19.65 21.71 -7.54
N GLY A 267 -20.29 22.43 -8.47
CA GLY A 267 -19.61 23.13 -9.53
C GLY A 267 -18.63 24.16 -8.99
N PHE A 268 -17.54 24.36 -9.71
CA PHE A 268 -17.22 25.63 -10.35
C PHE A 268 -16.23 25.38 -11.50
N GLY A 269 -16.66 25.77 -12.70
CA GLY A 269 -15.81 26.41 -13.70
C GLY A 269 -14.87 25.53 -14.52
N ASN A 270 -15.16 25.47 -15.83
CA ASN A 270 -14.20 25.13 -16.86
C ASN A 270 -12.90 25.94 -16.73
N SER A 271 -11.84 25.32 -16.25
CA SER A 271 -10.46 25.75 -16.53
C SER A 271 -9.56 24.52 -16.60
N LEU A 272 -9.17 24.19 -17.83
CA LEU A 272 -7.98 23.41 -18.14
C LEU A 272 -6.78 24.04 -17.42
N GLY A 273 -6.31 23.38 -16.37
CA GLY A 273 -5.15 23.82 -15.62
C GLY A 273 -4.55 22.64 -14.87
N LYS A 274 -3.46 22.09 -15.43
CA LYS A 274 -2.52 21.12 -14.83
C LYS A 274 -3.08 20.36 -13.64
N THR A 275 -3.74 19.24 -13.91
CA THR A 275 -3.76 18.13 -12.96
C THR A 275 -2.31 17.72 -12.75
N ASP A 276 -1.75 18.02 -11.58
CA ASP A 276 -0.63 17.26 -11.03
C ASP A 276 -1.10 15.81 -10.95
N VAL A 277 -0.83 15.09 -12.04
CA VAL A 277 -0.98 13.66 -12.11
C VAL A 277 0.09 13.13 -11.16
N ASP A 278 -0.31 12.72 -9.96
CA ASP A 278 0.55 11.94 -9.06
C ASP A 278 1.09 10.75 -9.86
N THR A 279 2.34 10.88 -10.33
CA THR A 279 3.05 9.94 -11.19
C THR A 279 3.45 8.68 -10.45
N HIS A 280 3.20 8.59 -9.14
CA HIS A 280 3.59 7.46 -8.30
C HIS A 280 2.62 6.27 -8.33
N THR A 281 1.51 6.37 -9.06
CA THR A 281 0.43 5.37 -8.94
C THR A 281 -0.20 4.92 -10.26
N PHE A 282 0.32 5.38 -11.40
CA PHE A 282 -0.13 4.89 -12.70
C PHE A 282 0.88 3.95 -13.31
N ALA A 283 0.40 2.75 -13.59
CA ALA A 283 1.21 1.71 -14.11
C ALA A 283 1.48 1.96 -15.59
N ASN A 284 2.74 2.14 -15.92
CA ASN A 284 3.25 2.57 -17.21
C ASN A 284 4.31 1.57 -17.72
N ASP A 285 4.99 1.85 -18.83
CA ASP A 285 6.04 0.95 -19.37
C ASP A 285 7.17 0.62 -18.34
N LYS A 286 7.30 1.42 -17.27
CA LYS A 286 8.24 1.18 -16.16
C LYS A 286 7.71 0.20 -15.12
N SER A 287 6.42 -0.10 -15.12
CA SER A 287 5.84 -1.23 -14.39
C SER A 287 6.14 -2.58 -15.06
N GLN A 288 6.84 -2.61 -16.19
CA GLN A 288 7.32 -3.86 -16.79
C GLN A 288 8.42 -4.51 -15.94
N GLY A 289 8.06 -5.29 -14.93
CA GLY A 289 9.04 -5.92 -14.06
C GLY A 289 9.05 -5.39 -12.63
N ASP A 290 7.91 -5.05 -12.03
CA ASP A 290 7.87 -4.43 -10.68
C ASP A 290 8.63 -5.29 -9.66
N ILE A 291 9.27 -4.59 -8.73
CA ILE A 291 10.03 -5.18 -7.64
C ILE A 291 9.35 -4.86 -6.32
N ARG A 292 9.24 -5.87 -5.46
CA ARG A 292 8.76 -5.73 -4.08
C ARG A 292 9.81 -6.25 -3.12
N TYR A 293 9.91 -5.61 -1.96
CA TYR A 293 10.74 -6.08 -0.86
C TYR A 293 9.84 -6.51 0.28
N ASP A 294 10.12 -7.70 0.81
CA ASP A 294 9.54 -8.17 2.05
C ASP A 294 10.54 -7.93 3.18
N ALA A 295 10.21 -7.01 4.09
CA ALA A 295 11.06 -6.67 5.21
C ALA A 295 11.18 -7.77 6.28
N VAL A 296 10.21 -8.69 6.36
CA VAL A 296 10.19 -9.80 7.32
C VAL A 296 11.14 -10.90 6.87
N GLU A 297 10.98 -11.40 5.63
CA GLU A 297 11.87 -12.42 5.06
C GLU A 297 13.17 -11.83 4.51
N LYS A 298 13.26 -10.50 4.44
CA LYS A 298 14.35 -9.75 3.78
C LYS A 298 14.59 -10.24 2.36
N SER A 299 13.52 -10.46 1.62
CA SER A 299 13.55 -11.07 0.28
C SER A 299 13.02 -10.10 -0.76
N TYR A 300 13.50 -10.25 -2.00
CA TYR A 300 13.03 -9.47 -3.14
C TYR A 300 12.15 -10.34 -4.03
N TYR A 301 11.08 -9.76 -4.54
CA TYR A 301 10.19 -10.40 -5.49
C TYR A 301 10.09 -9.55 -6.74
N VAL A 302 10.25 -10.20 -7.89
CA VAL A 302 10.12 -9.54 -9.19
C VAL A 302 9.13 -10.34 -10.02
N TYR A 303 8.12 -9.68 -10.61
CA TYR A 303 7.29 -10.35 -11.62
C TYR A 303 7.81 -10.03 -13.02
N ALA A 304 7.85 -11.03 -13.89
CA ALA A 304 8.59 -10.98 -15.15
C ALA A 304 7.69 -11.42 -16.31
N GLY A 305 6.63 -10.68 -16.58
CA GLY A 305 5.92 -10.81 -17.84
C GLY A 305 4.92 -11.94 -17.96
N ILE A 306 4.32 -11.99 -19.14
CA ILE A 306 3.18 -12.82 -19.42
C ILE A 306 3.36 -13.61 -20.71
N LYS A 307 3.04 -14.91 -20.64
CA LYS A 307 2.90 -15.77 -21.81
C LYS A 307 1.55 -15.51 -22.48
N PRO A 308 1.46 -15.02 -23.73
CA PRO A 308 0.20 -14.58 -24.34
C PRO A 308 -0.57 -15.71 -25.04
N LYS A 309 -0.31 -16.99 -24.73
CA LYS A 309 -0.87 -18.12 -25.48
C LYS A 309 -2.19 -18.59 -24.87
N LYS A 310 -3.25 -18.71 -25.67
CA LYS A 310 -4.57 -19.24 -25.25
C LYS A 310 -4.40 -20.63 -24.62
N GLY A 311 -4.84 -20.81 -23.38
CA GLY A 311 -4.71 -22.07 -22.62
C GLY A 311 -3.34 -22.33 -21.98
N ASP A 312 -2.40 -21.40 -22.14
CA ASP A 312 -1.01 -21.48 -21.65
C ASP A 312 -0.54 -20.06 -21.31
N SER A 313 -1.45 -19.32 -20.68
CA SER A 313 -1.30 -17.91 -20.35
C SER A 313 -0.88 -17.83 -18.89
N GLY A 314 0.29 -17.28 -18.60
CA GLY A 314 0.81 -17.27 -17.22
C GLY A 314 1.64 -16.05 -16.87
N ILE A 315 1.90 -15.87 -15.58
CA ILE A 315 2.81 -14.85 -15.03
C ILE A 315 4.08 -15.50 -14.51
N LEU A 316 5.23 -14.96 -14.87
CA LEU A 316 6.51 -15.37 -14.28
C LEU A 316 6.77 -14.55 -13.02
N ILE A 317 7.15 -15.20 -11.92
CA ILE A 317 7.56 -14.55 -10.68
C ILE A 317 8.89 -15.15 -10.22
N GLN A 318 9.77 -14.30 -9.71
CA GLN A 318 11.09 -14.67 -9.19
C GLN A 318 11.22 -14.16 -7.76
N LYS A 319 11.74 -15.01 -6.88
CA LYS A 319 12.13 -14.66 -5.51
C LYS A 319 13.65 -14.68 -5.41
N TYR A 320 14.20 -13.63 -4.83
CA TYR A 320 15.59 -13.51 -4.46
C TYR A 320 15.70 -13.38 -2.94
N ASP A 321 16.78 -13.91 -2.37
CA ASP A 321 17.08 -13.70 -0.96
C ASP A 321 17.69 -12.31 -0.72
N LYS A 322 18.05 -12.03 0.53
CA LYS A 322 18.65 -10.74 0.92
C LYS A 322 20.00 -10.50 0.24
N GLU A 323 20.73 -11.55 -0.17
CA GLU A 323 22.00 -11.48 -0.90
C GLU A 323 21.81 -11.18 -2.39
N GLY A 324 20.58 -11.30 -2.90
CA GLY A 324 20.27 -11.17 -4.31
C GLY A 324 20.40 -12.47 -5.09
N GLU A 325 20.57 -13.60 -4.40
CA GLU A 325 20.62 -14.92 -5.02
C GLU A 325 19.20 -15.41 -5.35
N LEU A 326 19.04 -16.00 -6.53
CA LEU A 326 17.75 -16.52 -6.99
C LEU A 326 17.35 -17.74 -6.15
N VAL A 327 16.27 -17.62 -5.38
CA VAL A 327 15.70 -18.71 -4.57
C VAL A 327 14.82 -19.60 -5.42
N TRP A 328 13.88 -19.00 -6.17
CA TRP A 328 13.04 -19.72 -7.12
C TRP A 328 12.52 -18.79 -8.21
N ARG A 329 12.17 -19.42 -9.34
CA ARG A 329 11.53 -18.81 -10.51
C ARG A 329 10.39 -19.71 -10.95
N LYS A 330 9.18 -19.16 -11.06
CA LYS A 330 7.96 -19.93 -11.38
C LYS A 330 7.09 -19.21 -12.39
N ASN A 331 6.63 -19.96 -13.39
CA ASN A 331 5.65 -19.51 -14.37
C ASN A 331 4.27 -20.06 -13.98
N HIS A 332 3.37 -19.19 -13.53
CA HIS A 332 2.03 -19.55 -13.09
C HIS A 332 1.06 -19.49 -14.25
N ILE A 333 0.72 -20.65 -14.80
CA ILE A 333 -0.26 -20.75 -15.87
C ILE A 333 -1.68 -20.61 -15.30
N PHE A 334 -2.43 -19.69 -15.86
CA PHE A 334 -3.83 -19.43 -15.59
C PHE A 334 -4.68 -20.04 -16.70
N SER A 335 -5.06 -21.30 -16.49
CA SER A 335 -5.70 -22.18 -17.48
C SER A 335 -6.98 -21.61 -18.11
N GLU A 336 -7.69 -20.71 -17.42
CA GLU A 336 -8.97 -20.13 -17.88
C GLU A 336 -8.86 -18.70 -18.43
N THR A 337 -7.67 -18.09 -18.38
CA THR A 337 -7.49 -16.66 -18.68
C THR A 337 -6.57 -16.49 -19.88
N SER A 338 -7.12 -16.26 -21.06
CA SER A 338 -6.32 -16.06 -22.29
C SER A 338 -5.68 -14.68 -22.31
N PHE A 339 -4.39 -14.58 -22.00
CA PHE A 339 -3.59 -13.35 -22.00
C PHE A 339 -3.15 -12.82 -23.35
N HIS A 340 -3.58 -13.46 -24.44
CA HIS A 340 -3.31 -13.03 -25.82
C HIS A 340 -3.56 -11.53 -26.08
N TYR A 341 -4.41 -10.90 -25.28
CA TYR A 341 -4.78 -9.48 -25.38
C TYR A 341 -4.44 -8.65 -24.13
N ILE A 342 -3.46 -9.02 -23.30
CA ILE A 342 -3.11 -8.19 -22.12
C ILE A 342 -2.55 -6.82 -22.49
N ASN A 343 -2.12 -6.61 -23.73
CA ASN A 343 -1.82 -5.27 -24.24
C ASN A 343 -3.03 -4.59 -24.92
N SER A 344 -4.25 -5.08 -24.69
CA SER A 344 -5.47 -4.35 -25.06
C SER A 344 -5.93 -3.50 -23.89
N TYR A 345 -6.50 -2.33 -24.19
CA TYR A 345 -6.93 -1.24 -23.29
C TYR A 345 -7.90 -1.59 -22.14
N ASN A 346 -8.01 -2.85 -21.69
CA ASN A 346 -9.13 -3.34 -20.88
C ASN A 346 -8.78 -4.49 -19.91
N ARG A 347 -7.49 -4.66 -19.55
CA ARG A 347 -7.03 -5.70 -18.60
C ARG A 347 -5.93 -5.21 -17.70
N PHE A 348 -5.99 -5.63 -16.43
CA PHE A 348 -5.14 -5.13 -15.36
C PHE A 348 -4.61 -6.31 -14.56
N LEU A 349 -3.32 -6.28 -14.21
CA LEU A 349 -2.69 -7.31 -13.39
C LEU A 349 -2.15 -6.66 -12.12
N THR A 350 -2.29 -7.34 -11.01
CA THR A 350 -1.80 -6.89 -9.72
C THR A 350 -0.91 -7.92 -9.05
N PHE A 351 0.04 -7.45 -8.27
CA PHE A 351 1.00 -8.29 -7.55
C PHE A 351 1.23 -7.69 -6.16
N ASP A 352 0.93 -8.47 -5.12
CA ASP A 352 0.97 -8.05 -3.72
C ASP A 352 1.77 -9.09 -2.93
N VAL A 353 2.75 -8.65 -2.13
CA VAL A 353 3.52 -9.52 -1.26
C VAL A 353 3.07 -9.28 0.17
N TYR A 354 2.39 -10.26 0.75
CA TYR A 354 1.98 -10.24 2.15
C TYR A 354 2.93 -11.13 2.98
N GLN A 355 2.82 -11.03 4.30
CA GLN A 355 3.66 -11.82 5.20
C GLN A 355 3.53 -13.35 4.97
N PRO A 356 2.32 -13.94 4.82
CA PRO A 356 2.18 -15.39 4.61
C PRO A 356 2.17 -15.87 3.15
N PHE A 357 1.87 -15.02 2.17
CA PHE A 357 1.68 -15.44 0.78
C PHE A 357 1.88 -14.28 -0.22
N ILE A 358 1.89 -14.63 -1.51
CA ILE A 358 1.82 -13.67 -2.62
C ILE A 358 0.41 -13.68 -3.20
N GLY A 359 -0.19 -12.49 -3.34
CA GLY A 359 -1.44 -12.27 -4.03
C GLY A 359 -1.21 -11.84 -5.47
N VAL A 360 -1.89 -12.49 -6.42
CA VAL A 360 -1.93 -12.05 -7.82
C VAL A 360 -3.38 -11.93 -8.25
N SER A 361 -3.76 -10.81 -8.88
CA SER A 361 -5.10 -10.68 -9.46
C SER A 361 -5.04 -10.19 -10.90
N VAL A 362 -5.99 -10.65 -11.71
CA VAL A 362 -6.13 -10.29 -13.13
C VAL A 362 -7.55 -9.85 -13.39
N TYR A 363 -7.72 -8.57 -13.68
CA TYR A 363 -9.00 -7.97 -14.00
C TYR A 363 -9.21 -7.77 -15.50
N SER A 364 -10.46 -7.90 -15.95
CA SER A 364 -10.87 -7.52 -17.32
C SER A 364 -12.20 -6.77 -17.35
N THR A 365 -12.25 -5.71 -18.17
CA THR A 365 -13.42 -4.84 -18.39
C THR A 365 -14.21 -5.15 -19.67
N LYS A 366 -13.79 -6.14 -20.50
CA LYS A 366 -14.45 -6.41 -21.79
C LYS A 366 -15.62 -7.41 -21.66
N GLY A 367 -16.84 -6.94 -21.90
CA GLY A 367 -18.04 -7.75 -22.19
C GLY A 367 -18.70 -8.45 -20.99
N LYS A 368 -17.92 -8.80 -19.96
CA LYS A 368 -18.37 -9.18 -18.61
C LYS A 368 -17.24 -8.80 -17.65
N ASN A 369 -17.45 -7.88 -16.72
CA ASN A 369 -16.41 -7.52 -15.76
C ASN A 369 -16.08 -8.75 -14.90
N TYR A 370 -14.81 -9.18 -14.87
CA TYR A 370 -14.39 -10.30 -14.02
C TYR A 370 -12.99 -10.07 -13.50
N CYS A 371 -12.68 -10.64 -12.32
CA CYS A 371 -11.34 -10.68 -11.77
C CYS A 371 -10.99 -12.09 -11.31
N ASP A 372 -9.87 -12.61 -11.80
CA ASP A 372 -9.29 -13.87 -11.35
C ASP A 372 -8.26 -13.57 -10.25
N PHE A 373 -8.36 -14.26 -9.12
CA PHE A 373 -7.44 -14.14 -7.98
C PHE A 373 -6.66 -15.44 -7.80
N TYR A 374 -5.39 -15.28 -7.42
CA TYR A 374 -4.46 -16.37 -7.17
C TYR A 374 -3.66 -16.06 -5.89
N VAL A 375 -3.47 -17.09 -5.08
CA VAL A 375 -2.63 -17.05 -3.88
C VAL A 375 -1.49 -18.04 -4.08
N LEU A 376 -0.25 -17.55 -3.97
CA LEU A 376 0.96 -18.34 -4.16
C LEU A 376 1.74 -18.48 -2.85
N ASP A 377 2.35 -19.64 -2.67
CA ASP A 377 3.26 -19.93 -1.56
C ASP A 377 4.58 -19.15 -1.71
N LYS A 378 5.02 -18.44 -0.67
CA LYS A 378 6.26 -17.65 -0.73
C LYS A 378 7.55 -18.48 -0.72
N ASN A 379 7.48 -19.73 -0.26
CA ASN A 379 8.64 -20.60 -0.14
C ASN A 379 8.86 -21.42 -1.42
N SER A 380 7.79 -21.95 -2.01
CA SER A 380 7.88 -22.77 -3.22
C SER A 380 7.47 -22.04 -4.50
N GLY A 381 6.78 -20.91 -4.38
CA GLY A 381 6.09 -20.23 -5.46
C GLY A 381 4.79 -20.92 -5.87
N GLU A 382 4.44 -22.11 -5.36
CA GLU A 382 3.32 -22.89 -5.89
C GLU A 382 1.95 -22.23 -5.66
N LEU A 383 1.01 -22.45 -6.60
CA LEU A 383 -0.37 -22.00 -6.46
C LEU A 383 -1.05 -22.75 -5.31
N LYS A 384 -1.50 -22.02 -4.30
CA LYS A 384 -2.25 -22.55 -3.15
C LYS A 384 -3.75 -22.52 -3.39
N ALA A 385 -4.26 -21.41 -3.90
CA ALA A 385 -5.68 -21.21 -4.13
C ALA A 385 -5.94 -20.25 -5.28
N SER A 386 -7.08 -20.41 -5.95
CA SER A 386 -7.54 -19.46 -6.95
C SER A 386 -9.06 -19.37 -6.99
N LYS A 387 -9.58 -18.21 -7.41
CA LYS A 387 -11.02 -18.00 -7.60
C LYS A 387 -11.30 -16.91 -8.60
N LYS A 388 -12.33 -17.13 -9.41
CA LYS A 388 -12.82 -16.17 -10.40
C LYS A 388 -14.10 -15.49 -9.89
N TYR A 389 -14.08 -14.17 -9.81
CA TYR A 389 -15.23 -13.35 -9.47
C TYR A 389 -15.81 -12.69 -10.73
N LYS A 390 -17.12 -12.88 -10.96
CA LYS A 390 -17.89 -12.23 -12.03
C LYS A 390 -18.51 -10.93 -11.51
N ASN A 391 -18.76 -9.97 -12.41
CA ASN A 391 -19.26 -8.63 -12.11
C ASN A 391 -18.37 -7.85 -11.13
N TYR A 392 -17.06 -8.05 -11.24
CA TYR A 392 -16.07 -7.40 -10.37
C TYR A 392 -15.83 -5.95 -10.82
N ASN A 393 -15.93 -4.96 -9.95
CA ASN A 393 -15.70 -3.55 -10.29
C ASN A 393 -14.66 -2.93 -9.35
N PHE A 394 -13.70 -2.15 -9.89
CA PHE A 394 -12.71 -1.37 -9.12
C PHE A 394 -13.34 -0.06 -8.63
N PHE A 395 -13.18 0.28 -7.34
CA PHE A 395 -13.55 1.58 -6.76
C PHE A 395 -12.34 2.30 -6.17
N ARG A 396 -12.27 3.62 -6.41
CA ARG A 396 -11.26 4.52 -5.83
C ARG A 396 -11.82 5.12 -4.54
N LYS A 397 -11.13 4.94 -3.41
CA LYS A 397 -11.43 5.70 -2.19
C LYS A 397 -10.25 6.60 -1.76
N SER A 398 -9.02 6.11 -1.60
CA SER A 398 -7.90 6.92 -1.03
C SER A 398 -6.79 7.27 -2.03
N LYS A 399 -6.01 8.34 -1.72
CA LYS A 399 -4.78 8.72 -2.44
C LYS A 399 -3.63 7.72 -2.25
N LYS A 400 -3.58 7.04 -1.11
CA LYS A 400 -2.55 6.03 -0.79
C LYS A 400 -2.66 4.76 -1.65
N PHE A 401 -3.84 4.48 -2.17
CA PHE A 401 -4.20 3.23 -2.86
C PHE A 401 -4.69 3.45 -4.30
N ASN A 402 -4.15 4.46 -4.99
CA ASN A 402 -4.42 4.67 -6.41
C ASN A 402 -3.75 3.54 -7.21
N GLY A 403 -4.56 2.70 -7.84
CA GLY A 403 -4.06 1.56 -8.61
C GLY A 403 -3.74 0.34 -7.75
N LEU A 404 -4.14 -0.82 -8.26
CA LEU A 404 -4.01 -2.13 -7.62
C LEU A 404 -4.83 -2.26 -6.32
N SER A 405 -4.72 -1.41 -5.29
CA SER A 405 -5.45 -1.52 -3.99
C SER A 405 -6.84 -0.84 -3.94
N ALA A 406 -7.64 -0.99 -4.99
CA ALA A 406 -9.02 -0.45 -5.02
C ALA A 406 -9.93 -1.12 -3.97
N GLU A 407 -11.01 -0.46 -3.54
CA GLU A 407 -12.12 -1.13 -2.84
C GLU A 407 -13.05 -1.78 -3.89
N TYR A 408 -13.82 -2.81 -3.52
CA TYR A 408 -14.61 -3.59 -4.49
C TYR A 408 -16.00 -3.90 -3.99
N LYS A 409 -17.02 -3.70 -4.85
CA LYS A 409 -18.38 -4.20 -4.62
C LYS A 409 -18.57 -5.52 -5.36
N ILE A 410 -18.64 -6.63 -4.62
CA ILE A 410 -19.01 -7.93 -5.20
C ILE A 410 -20.54 -8.06 -5.17
N ASN A 411 -21.12 -8.39 -6.32
CA ASN A 411 -22.53 -8.79 -6.46
C ASN A 411 -22.58 -10.28 -6.87
N SER A 412 -22.25 -11.17 -5.94
CA SER A 412 -22.33 -12.64 -6.15
C SER A 412 -23.10 -13.31 -5.02
N ASP A 413 -23.59 -14.54 -5.26
CA ASP A 413 -24.29 -15.32 -4.25
C ASP A 413 -23.39 -15.54 -3.02
N GLY A 414 -23.86 -15.12 -1.84
CA GLY A 414 -23.15 -15.23 -0.55
C GLY A 414 -22.26 -14.02 -0.15
N ILE A 415 -22.00 -13.08 -1.07
CA ILE A 415 -21.11 -11.92 -0.86
C ILE A 415 -21.76 -10.70 -1.54
N LYS A 416 -22.77 -10.09 -0.91
CA LYS A 416 -23.43 -8.87 -1.39
C LYS A 416 -23.06 -7.70 -0.49
N ASN A 417 -22.83 -6.52 -1.09
CA ASN A 417 -22.64 -5.22 -0.42
C ASN A 417 -21.34 -4.98 0.37
N LEU A 418 -20.36 -5.88 0.32
CA LEU A 418 -19.05 -5.62 0.92
C LEU A 418 -18.19 -4.73 0.00
N GLY A 419 -17.48 -3.75 0.57
CA GLY A 419 -16.30 -3.11 -0.01
C GLY A 419 -15.06 -3.90 0.39
N ILE A 420 -14.58 -4.85 -0.42
CA ILE A 420 -13.60 -5.85 0.03
C ILE A 420 -12.20 -5.59 -0.53
N ASP A 421 -11.30 -4.93 0.19
CA ASP A 421 -9.85 -4.92 -0.10
C ASP A 421 -9.33 -6.31 -0.57
N ARG A 422 -8.43 -6.33 -1.56
CA ARG A 422 -7.84 -7.57 -2.08
C ARG A 422 -7.17 -8.39 -0.99
N SER A 423 -6.57 -7.74 0.01
CA SER A 423 -5.95 -8.44 1.15
C SER A 423 -6.95 -9.41 1.79
N ILE A 424 -8.21 -9.01 1.95
CA ILE A 424 -9.29 -9.83 2.51
C ILE A 424 -9.66 -10.96 1.56
N ILE A 425 -9.73 -10.70 0.25
CA ILE A 425 -10.01 -11.74 -0.77
C ILE A 425 -8.91 -12.79 -0.74
N TYR A 426 -7.65 -12.39 -0.81
CA TYR A 426 -6.53 -13.33 -0.77
C TYR A 426 -6.50 -14.11 0.55
N THR A 427 -6.74 -13.44 1.68
CA THR A 427 -6.80 -14.11 2.99
C THR A 427 -7.92 -15.14 3.05
N SER A 428 -9.10 -14.83 2.49
CA SER A 428 -10.22 -15.79 2.43
C SER A 428 -9.92 -17.00 1.55
N LEU A 429 -9.10 -16.82 0.51
CA LEU A 429 -8.64 -17.93 -0.33
C LEU A 429 -7.52 -18.74 0.34
N TYR A 430 -6.72 -18.10 1.18
CA TYR A 430 -5.60 -18.72 1.87
C TYR A 430 -6.02 -19.51 3.11
N ASP A 431 -6.95 -18.97 3.91
CA ASP A 431 -7.35 -19.53 5.21
C ASP A 431 -8.88 -19.74 5.30
N ALA A 432 -9.29 -21.00 5.40
CA ALA A 432 -10.70 -21.40 5.54
C ALA A 432 -11.33 -20.89 6.85
N LYS A 433 -10.57 -20.71 7.93
CA LYS A 433 -11.08 -20.10 9.18
C LYS A 433 -11.50 -18.65 8.90
N PHE A 434 -10.71 -17.92 8.11
CA PHE A 434 -11.02 -16.55 7.73
C PHE A 434 -12.22 -16.49 6.79
N GLU A 435 -12.33 -17.41 5.83
CA GLU A 435 -13.54 -17.52 4.98
C GLU A 435 -14.81 -17.73 5.82
N ASN A 436 -14.79 -18.66 6.79
CA ASN A 436 -15.90 -18.89 7.71
C ASN A 436 -16.24 -17.64 8.54
N TYR A 437 -15.22 -16.89 8.95
CA TYR A 437 -15.40 -15.63 9.67
C TYR A 437 -16.14 -14.60 8.80
N ILE A 438 -15.73 -14.40 7.54
CA ILE A 438 -16.42 -13.51 6.60
C ILE A 438 -17.88 -13.92 6.40
N GLN A 439 -18.15 -15.22 6.23
CA GLN A 439 -19.53 -15.73 6.12
C GLN A 439 -20.36 -15.41 7.38
N SER A 440 -19.75 -15.51 8.57
CA SER A 440 -20.41 -15.18 9.84
C SER A 440 -20.71 -13.69 10.01
N LEU A 441 -19.84 -12.81 9.50
CA LEU A 441 -20.08 -11.36 9.48
C LEU A 441 -21.26 -11.02 8.57
N ASN A 442 -21.27 -11.59 7.36
CA ASN A 442 -22.34 -11.39 6.38
C ASN A 442 -23.71 -11.83 6.93
N ALA A 443 -23.75 -12.97 7.63
CA ALA A 443 -24.98 -13.45 8.28
C ALA A 443 -25.52 -12.49 9.34
N LYS A 444 -24.67 -11.61 9.90
CA LYS A 444 -25.02 -10.59 10.89
C LYS A 444 -25.24 -9.20 10.30
N GLY A 445 -25.19 -9.05 8.97
CA GLY A 445 -25.28 -7.73 8.32
C GLY A 445 -24.11 -6.81 8.65
N ARG A 446 -22.95 -7.38 9.00
CA ARG A 446 -21.70 -6.65 9.25
C ARG A 446 -20.80 -6.77 8.02
N PHE A 447 -20.22 -5.66 7.63
CA PHE A 447 -19.39 -5.55 6.44
C PHE A 447 -17.94 -5.31 6.83
N LEU A 448 -17.05 -6.07 6.23
CA LEU A 448 -15.62 -5.86 6.38
C LEU A 448 -15.17 -4.82 5.35
N ILE A 449 -14.41 -3.83 5.81
CA ILE A 449 -14.09 -2.62 5.06
C ILE A 449 -12.64 -2.62 4.60
N ILE A 450 -11.68 -2.95 5.49
CA ILE A 450 -10.23 -2.95 5.19
C ILE A 450 -9.55 -4.10 5.91
N GLY A 451 -8.52 -4.68 5.28
CA GLY A 451 -7.59 -5.61 5.90
C GLY A 451 -6.14 -5.18 5.68
N GLU A 452 -5.33 -5.05 6.74
CA GLU A 452 -3.89 -4.74 6.64
C GLU A 452 -3.06 -5.81 7.36
N TYR A 453 -1.99 -6.26 6.72
CA TYR A 453 -1.13 -7.30 7.29
C TYR A 453 -0.13 -6.71 8.28
N THR A 454 0.04 -7.40 9.40
CA THR A 454 1.03 -7.10 10.42
C THR A 454 1.84 -8.37 10.73
N ASP A 455 2.89 -8.22 11.52
CA ASP A 455 3.63 -9.34 12.10
C ASP A 455 2.75 -10.24 13.00
N GLN A 456 1.62 -9.73 13.51
CA GLN A 456 0.70 -10.43 14.40
C GLN A 456 -0.52 -11.06 13.68
N GLY A 457 -0.69 -10.80 12.38
CA GLY A 457 -1.82 -11.29 11.59
C GLY A 457 -2.48 -10.19 10.77
N LEU A 458 -3.75 -10.40 10.42
CA LEU A 458 -4.52 -9.47 9.60
C LEU A 458 -5.37 -8.56 10.49
N ASN A 459 -5.03 -7.27 10.52
CA ASN A 459 -5.86 -6.26 11.14
C ASN A 459 -7.04 -5.91 10.23
N LEU A 460 -8.21 -5.72 10.82
CA LEU A 460 -9.48 -5.61 10.12
C LEU A 460 -10.28 -4.43 10.65
N VAL A 461 -10.95 -3.75 9.73
CA VAL A 461 -12.01 -2.78 10.01
C VAL A 461 -13.34 -3.39 9.60
N VAL A 462 -14.31 -3.44 10.51
CA VAL A 462 -15.67 -3.96 10.29
C VAL A 462 -16.68 -2.89 10.67
N SER A 463 -17.76 -2.75 9.92
CA SER A 463 -18.86 -1.83 10.23
C SER A 463 -20.20 -2.43 9.81
N PRO A 464 -21.31 -2.19 10.54
CA PRO A 464 -22.65 -2.50 10.03
C PRO A 464 -22.99 -1.67 8.78
N GLU A 465 -24.07 -2.04 8.07
CA GLU A 465 -24.53 -1.31 6.87
C GLU A 465 -24.77 0.18 7.13
N SER A 466 -25.20 0.50 8.35
CA SER A 466 -25.52 1.85 8.81
C SER A 466 -24.31 2.75 8.96
N GLY A 467 -23.09 2.20 9.07
CA GLY A 467 -21.86 3.00 9.21
C GLY A 467 -21.74 3.78 10.52
N ASP A 468 -22.61 3.54 11.48
CA ASP A 468 -22.69 4.20 12.80
C ASP A 468 -21.68 3.66 13.82
N GLU A 469 -21.15 2.46 13.56
CA GLU A 469 -20.20 1.78 14.41
C GLU A 469 -19.00 1.33 13.57
N ILE A 470 -17.78 1.46 14.10
CA ILE A 470 -16.62 0.78 13.54
C ILE A 470 -16.01 -0.14 14.59
N THR A 471 -15.76 -1.37 14.18
CA THR A 471 -15.14 -2.42 14.97
C THR A 471 -13.76 -2.73 14.38
N PHE A 472 -12.73 -2.60 15.21
CA PHE A 472 -11.37 -3.03 14.88
C PHE A 472 -11.12 -4.41 15.44
N LYS A 473 -10.51 -5.27 14.62
CA LYS A 473 -10.17 -6.64 15.01
C LYS A 473 -8.80 -7.01 14.49
N ASN A 474 -8.09 -7.83 15.25
CA ASN A 474 -6.94 -8.57 14.73
C ASN A 474 -7.34 -10.04 14.51
N PHE A 475 -7.04 -10.56 13.33
CA PHE A 475 -7.22 -11.97 12.98
C PHE A 475 -5.86 -12.65 12.85
N SER A 476 -5.56 -13.52 13.82
CA SER A 476 -4.37 -14.36 13.75
C SER A 476 -4.57 -15.47 12.72
N LEU A 477 -3.59 -15.62 11.81
CA LEU A 477 -3.59 -16.63 10.75
C LEU A 477 -2.85 -17.93 11.17
N ASN A 478 -2.65 -18.14 12.47
CA ASN A 478 -1.91 -19.27 13.04
C ASN A 478 -2.74 -20.56 13.21
#